data_AF-A0A498QP83-F1
#
_entry.id   AF-A0A498QP83-F1
#
_cell.length_a   1.000
_cell.length_b   1.000
_cell.length_c   1.000
_cell.angle_alpha   90.00
_cell.angle_beta   90.00
_cell.angle_gamma   90.00
#
_symmetry.space_group_name_H-M   'P 1'
#
loop_
_entity.id
_entity.type
_entity.pdbx_description
1 polymer ?
#
loop_
_entity_poly.entity_id
_entity_poly.type
_entity_poly.pdbx_seq_one_letter_code
_entity_poly.pdbx_strand_id
1 'polypeptide(L)'
;MMSETPSATAALGDTRRVGYRLQHAEVLNWGTFDTQVWRFSPATDTALLTGDIGSGKSTIVDALTTLLVPSHKAAYNKAAGAEARERTLRSYVEGHYKSERNEATGKSRAKGLRENRGTYSVILGVFTNHGYDETVTLA
;
A
#
# COMPACT_ATOMS: atom_id res chain seq x y z
N MET A 1 49.64 2.81 40.06
CA MET A 1 48.56 3.82 40.13
C MET A 1 48.36 4.37 38.72
N MET A 2 47.55 3.69 37.92
CA MET A 2 47.08 4.14 36.61
C MET A 2 45.62 3.73 36.56
N SER A 3 44.74 4.71 36.77
CA SER A 3 43.29 4.56 36.74
C SER A 3 42.83 4.70 35.29
N GLU A 4 42.47 3.60 34.64
CA GLU A 4 41.65 3.63 33.43
C GLU A 4 40.21 3.95 33.84
N THR A 5 39.75 5.15 33.49
CA THR A 5 38.34 5.49 33.54
C THR A 5 37.65 4.79 32.38
N PRO A 6 36.67 3.88 32.59
CA PRO A 6 35.90 3.37 31.48
C PRO A 6 35.08 4.52 30.91
N SER A 7 35.34 4.87 29.66
CA SER A 7 34.54 5.83 28.91
C SER A 7 33.12 5.28 28.80
N ALA A 8 32.22 5.83 29.59
CA ALA A 8 30.80 5.53 29.52
C ALA A 8 30.30 5.95 28.14
N THR A 9 30.24 4.98 27.23
CA THR A 9 29.38 5.09 26.04
C THR A 9 27.97 5.13 26.60
N ALA A 10 27.46 6.33 26.81
CA ALA A 10 26.05 6.54 27.12
C ALA A 10 25.26 5.72 26.10
N ALA A 11 24.42 4.81 26.59
CA ALA A 11 23.45 4.12 25.76
C ALA A 11 22.53 5.18 25.18
N LEU A 12 22.91 5.71 24.01
CA LEU A 12 21.99 6.33 23.09
C LEU A 12 20.98 5.22 22.78
N GLY A 13 19.87 5.18 23.52
CA GLY A 13 18.76 4.27 23.26
C GLY A 13 18.49 4.31 21.76
N ASP A 14 18.43 3.13 21.14
CA ASP A 14 18.50 2.85 19.70
C ASP A 14 17.82 3.91 18.81
N THR A 15 18.49 5.05 18.61
CA THR A 15 17.95 6.16 17.81
C THR A 15 17.84 5.77 16.34
N ARG A 16 18.40 4.60 15.95
CA ARG A 16 18.35 4.05 14.59
C ARG A 16 16.94 3.66 14.17
N ARG A 17 15.99 3.49 15.09
CA ARG A 17 14.59 3.13 14.77
C ARG A 17 13.56 4.20 15.13
N VAL A 18 13.99 5.45 15.29
CA VAL A 18 13.05 6.58 15.45
C VAL A 18 12.32 6.83 14.12
N GLY A 19 10.99 6.97 14.20
CA GLY A 19 10.09 7.26 13.07
C GLY A 19 9.07 6.14 12.83
N TYR A 20 7.88 6.52 12.35
CA TYR A 20 6.81 5.57 12.04
C TYR A 20 7.17 4.75 10.79
N ARG A 21 7.19 3.43 10.94
CA ARG A 21 7.51 2.46 9.88
C ARG A 21 6.37 1.48 9.73
N LEU A 22 6.07 1.08 8.49
CA LEU A 22 4.99 0.15 8.20
C LEU A 22 5.30 -1.22 8.83
N GLN A 23 4.53 -1.61 9.84
CA GLN A 23 4.59 -2.95 10.44
C GLN A 23 3.89 -3.95 9.52
N HIS A 24 2.66 -3.64 9.12
CA HIS A 24 1.90 -4.41 8.15
C HIS A 24 0.78 -3.57 7.52
N ALA A 25 0.32 -4.01 6.36
CA ALA A 25 -0.85 -3.50 5.67
C ALA A 25 -1.83 -4.63 5.40
N GLU A 26 -3.11 -4.31 5.44
CA GLU A 26 -4.21 -5.23 5.15
C GLU A 26 -5.13 -4.62 4.12
N VAL A 27 -5.57 -5.44 3.16
CA VAL A 27 -6.50 -5.02 2.13
C VAL A 27 -7.61 -6.04 1.96
N LEU A 28 -8.84 -5.54 1.80
CA LEU A 28 -10.03 -6.31 1.47
C LEU A 28 -10.69 -5.68 0.25
N ASN A 29 -11.02 -6.50 -0.74
CA ASN A 29 -11.76 -6.09 -1.95
C ASN A 29 -11.16 -4.85 -2.64
N TRP A 30 -9.83 -4.78 -2.75
CA TRP A 30 -9.11 -3.64 -3.32
C TRP A 30 -8.34 -4.04 -4.58
N GLY A 31 -8.69 -3.44 -5.72
CA GLY A 31 -8.15 -3.81 -7.03
C GLY A 31 -8.37 -5.31 -7.31
N THR A 32 -7.28 -6.05 -7.54
CA THR A 32 -7.34 -7.50 -7.77
C THR A 32 -7.40 -8.34 -6.48
N PHE A 33 -7.16 -7.74 -5.31
CA PHE A 33 -7.36 -8.42 -4.02
C PHE A 33 -8.85 -8.54 -3.76
N ASP A 34 -9.33 -9.75 -3.54
CA ASP A 34 -10.76 -10.05 -3.42
C ASP A 34 -10.99 -11.15 -2.37
N THR A 35 -12.26 -11.27 -1.93
CA THR A 35 -12.87 -12.34 -1.13
C THR A 35 -12.36 -12.58 0.29
N GLN A 36 -11.13 -12.15 0.60
CA GLN A 36 -10.51 -12.30 1.91
C GLN A 36 -9.61 -11.10 2.24
N VAL A 37 -9.20 -11.00 3.51
CA VAL A 37 -8.19 -10.04 3.94
C VAL A 37 -6.82 -10.53 3.51
N TRP A 38 -6.12 -9.72 2.71
CA TRP A 38 -4.74 -9.97 2.30
C TRP A 38 -3.81 -9.10 3.14
N ARG A 39 -2.83 -9.73 3.79
CA ARG A 39 -1.85 -9.05 4.64
C ARG A 39 -0.48 -9.00 3.98
N PHE A 40 0.14 -7.83 3.99
CA PHE A 40 1.53 -7.57 3.61
C PHE A 40 2.31 -7.10 4.85
N SER A 41 3.40 -7.78 5.20
CA SER A 41 4.12 -7.53 6.47
C SER A 41 5.61 -7.27 6.26
N PRO A 42 6.02 -6.01 6.05
CA PRO A 42 7.43 -5.61 6.06
C PRO A 42 8.08 -5.69 7.44
N ALA A 43 7.27 -5.73 8.51
CA ALA A 43 7.74 -5.79 9.90
C ALA A 43 8.71 -4.65 10.26
N THR A 44 8.39 -3.42 9.84
CA THR A 44 9.21 -2.19 9.98
C THR A 44 10.49 -2.12 9.14
N ASP A 45 10.80 -3.16 8.36
CA ASP A 45 11.97 -3.24 7.50
C ASP A 45 11.63 -2.92 6.03
N THR A 46 12.67 -2.89 5.18
CA THR A 46 12.51 -2.71 3.72
C THR A 46 11.98 -3.99 3.09
N ALA A 47 10.92 -3.87 2.29
CA ALA A 47 10.34 -5.00 1.55
C ALA A 47 10.48 -4.80 0.03
N LEU A 48 10.74 -5.89 -0.68
CA LEU A 48 10.78 -5.95 -2.15
C LEU A 48 9.52 -6.66 -2.67
N LEU A 49 8.76 -5.99 -3.54
CA LEU A 49 7.59 -6.57 -4.20
C LEU A 49 7.99 -7.16 -5.55
N THR A 50 7.90 -8.48 -5.68
CA THR A 50 8.22 -9.22 -6.92
C THR A 50 7.01 -10.01 -7.42
N GLY A 51 7.07 -10.48 -8.67
CA GLY A 51 6.02 -11.26 -9.33
C GLY A 51 5.68 -10.77 -10.73
N ASP A 52 4.83 -11.49 -11.43
CA ASP A 52 4.52 -11.25 -12.85
C ASP A 52 3.68 -9.99 -13.10
N ILE A 53 3.57 -9.58 -14.37
CA ILE A 53 2.69 -8.49 -14.77
C ILE A 53 1.25 -8.86 -14.40
N GLY A 54 0.54 -7.92 -13.74
CA GLY A 54 -0.83 -8.14 -13.26
C GLY A 54 -0.95 -8.80 -11.89
N SER A 55 0.17 -9.14 -11.22
CA SER A 55 0.14 -9.80 -9.90
C SER A 55 -0.31 -8.93 -8.72
N GLY A 56 -0.64 -7.65 -8.94
CA GLY A 56 -1.12 -6.75 -7.88
C GLY A 56 -0.05 -5.96 -7.12
N LYS A 57 1.22 -5.99 -7.54
CA LYS A 57 2.31 -5.19 -6.90
C LYS A 57 2.01 -3.70 -6.83
N SER A 58 1.64 -3.08 -7.96
CA SER A 58 1.27 -1.66 -7.98
C SER A 58 -0.02 -1.42 -7.18
N THR A 59 -0.95 -2.39 -7.17
CA THR A 59 -2.22 -2.28 -6.44
C THR A 59 -2.01 -2.14 -4.93
N ILE A 60 -1.06 -2.87 -4.33
CA ILE A 60 -0.75 -2.72 -2.89
C ILE A 60 -0.02 -1.40 -2.59
N VAL A 61 0.84 -0.94 -3.50
CA VAL A 61 1.51 0.37 -3.39
C VAL A 61 0.48 1.52 -3.47
N ASP A 62 -0.47 1.42 -4.39
CA ASP A 62 -1.56 2.39 -4.52
C ASP A 62 -2.45 2.38 -3.27
N ALA A 63 -2.69 1.22 -2.65
CA ALA A 63 -3.44 1.12 -1.40
C ALA A 63 -2.78 1.92 -0.26
N LEU A 64 -1.46 1.73 -0.08
CA LEU A 64 -0.68 2.49 0.89
C LEU A 64 -0.67 3.99 0.58
N THR A 65 -0.61 4.34 -0.69
CA THR A 65 -0.68 5.74 -1.14
C THR A 65 -2.03 6.35 -0.79
N THR A 66 -3.13 5.62 -0.94
CA THR A 66 -4.48 6.06 -0.54
C THR A 66 -4.59 6.36 0.96
N LEU A 67 -3.90 5.61 1.83
CA LEU A 67 -3.88 5.89 3.27
C LEU A 67 -3.07 7.13 3.63
N LEU A 68 -1.95 7.35 2.94
CA LEU A 68 -0.96 8.37 3.32
C LEU A 68 -1.20 9.72 2.64
N VAL A 69 -1.86 9.72 1.48
CA VAL A 69 -2.09 10.92 0.67
C VAL A 69 -3.57 11.28 0.71
N PRO A 70 -3.94 12.52 1.08
CA PRO A 70 -5.33 12.96 1.03
C PRO A 70 -5.95 12.68 -0.35
N SER A 71 -7.17 12.16 -0.36
CA SER A 71 -7.87 11.69 -1.57
C SER A 71 -8.00 12.74 -2.69
N HIS A 72 -7.96 14.03 -2.35
CA HIS A 72 -8.00 15.16 -3.29
C HIS A 72 -6.62 15.54 -3.87
N LYS A 73 -5.53 14.92 -3.39
CA LYS A 73 -4.14 15.11 -3.85
C LYS A 73 -3.49 13.83 -4.38
N ALA A 74 -4.17 12.70 -4.27
CA ALA A 74 -3.65 11.41 -4.71
C ALA A 74 -3.66 11.32 -6.25
N ALA A 75 -2.50 11.52 -6.86
CA ALA A 75 -2.28 11.20 -8.27
C ALA A 75 -1.90 9.73 -8.40
N TYR A 76 -2.87 8.89 -8.77
CA TYR A 76 -2.64 7.46 -8.97
C TYR A 76 -1.85 7.23 -10.28
N ASN A 77 -0.75 6.47 -10.17
CA ASN A 77 0.00 5.91 -11.30
C ASN A 77 0.77 6.89 -12.22
N LYS A 78 1.65 7.73 -11.66
CA LYS A 78 2.58 8.58 -12.46
C LYS A 78 3.89 7.85 -12.81
N ALA A 79 3.81 6.75 -13.55
CA ALA A 79 4.98 6.13 -14.19
C ALA A 79 4.83 6.20 -15.72
N ALA A 80 5.67 7.05 -16.34
CA ALA A 80 5.96 7.16 -17.78
C ALA A 80 4.79 7.42 -18.76
N GLY A 81 4.57 8.70 -19.10
CA GLY A 81 4.48 9.18 -20.49
C GLY A 81 3.28 8.81 -21.37
N ALA A 82 2.34 7.98 -20.93
CA ALA A 82 1.08 7.77 -21.65
C ALA A 82 -0.02 8.60 -21.00
N GLU A 83 -0.98 9.10 -21.78
CA GLU A 83 -2.32 9.48 -21.32
C GLU A 83 -3.03 8.23 -20.75
N ALA A 84 -2.48 7.70 -19.67
CA ALA A 84 -2.90 6.48 -19.03
C ALA A 84 -4.24 6.79 -18.37
N ARG A 85 -5.32 6.30 -19.00
CA ARG A 85 -6.68 6.22 -18.45
C ARG A 85 -6.63 6.26 -16.93
N GLU A 86 -6.96 7.43 -16.40
CA GLU A 86 -6.78 7.79 -15.00
C GLU A 86 -7.45 6.72 -14.13
N ARG A 87 -6.65 5.95 -13.39
CA ARG A 87 -7.20 4.94 -12.48
C ARG A 87 -7.84 5.68 -11.32
N THR A 88 -9.17 5.69 -11.29
CA THR A 88 -9.94 6.30 -10.22
C THR A 88 -10.04 5.38 -9.01
N LEU A 89 -10.26 5.93 -7.81
CA LEU A 89 -10.52 5.16 -6.59
C LEU A 89 -11.63 4.11 -6.81
N ARG A 90 -12.68 4.50 -7.53
CA ARG A 90 -13.79 3.63 -7.93
C ARG A 90 -13.33 2.38 -8.67
N SER A 91 -12.31 2.49 -9.53
CA SER A 91 -11.79 1.34 -10.29
C SER A 91 -11.09 0.30 -9.41
N TYR A 92 -10.46 0.74 -8.31
CA TYR A 92 -9.92 -0.18 -7.31
C TYR A 92 -11.05 -0.86 -6.52
N VAL A 93 -12.06 -0.09 -6.10
CA VAL A 93 -13.22 -0.65 -5.37
C VAL A 93 -13.97 -1.68 -6.22
N GLU A 94 -14.26 -1.38 -7.48
CA GLU A 94 -14.94 -2.30 -8.41
C GLU A 94 -14.04 -3.46 -8.91
N GLY A 95 -12.73 -3.35 -8.69
CA GLY A 95 -11.76 -4.37 -9.05
C GLY A 95 -11.55 -4.51 -10.56
N HIS A 96 -11.45 -3.38 -11.27
CA HIS A 96 -11.19 -3.38 -12.72
C HIS A 96 -9.80 -3.96 -13.03
N TYR A 97 -9.76 -5.10 -13.72
CA TYR A 97 -8.50 -5.81 -14.04
C TYR A 97 -8.29 -6.09 -15.53
N LYS A 98 -9.33 -5.95 -16.36
CA LYS A 98 -9.26 -6.16 -17.82
C LYS A 98 -10.16 -5.17 -18.54
N SER A 99 -9.76 -4.76 -19.75
CA SER A 99 -10.68 -4.08 -20.66
C SER A 99 -11.13 -5.05 -21.74
N GLU A 100 -12.44 -5.30 -21.83
CA GLU A 100 -13.04 -6.04 -22.93
C GLU A 100 -13.48 -5.03 -24.00
N ARG A 101 -12.98 -5.20 -25.23
CA ARG A 101 -13.45 -4.44 -26.38
C ARG A 101 -14.68 -5.16 -26.92
N ASN A 102 -15.83 -4.50 -26.85
CA ASN A 102 -17.07 -5.04 -27.37
C ASN A 102 -17.03 -4.93 -28.91
N GLU A 103 -16.89 -6.05 -29.60
CA GLU A 103 -16.76 -6.09 -31.07
C GLU A 103 -18.00 -5.57 -31.79
N ALA A 104 -19.19 -5.62 -31.17
CA ALA A 104 -20.44 -5.13 -31.76
C ALA A 104 -20.60 -3.59 -31.67
N THR A 105 -19.92 -2.93 -30.73
CA THR A 105 -20.08 -1.48 -30.49
C THR A 105 -18.78 -0.68 -30.59
N GLY A 106 -17.64 -1.36 -30.76
CA GLY A 106 -16.30 -0.76 -30.78
C GLY A 106 -15.83 -0.17 -29.45
N LYS A 107 -16.71 -0.11 -28.44
CA LYS A 107 -16.44 0.50 -27.13
C LYS A 107 -15.68 -0.47 -26.21
N SER A 108 -14.67 0.04 -25.54
CA SER A 108 -13.84 -0.67 -24.57
C SER A 108 -14.44 -0.45 -23.18
N ARG A 109 -14.93 -1.52 -22.54
CA ARG A 109 -15.50 -1.49 -21.18
C ARG A 109 -14.52 -2.16 -20.21
N ALA A 110 -14.34 -1.58 -19.03
CA ALA A 110 -13.57 -2.22 -17.96
C ALA A 110 -14.43 -3.33 -17.34
N LYS A 111 -13.85 -4.51 -17.14
CA LYS A 111 -14.49 -5.64 -16.45
C LYS A 111 -13.96 -5.69 -15.03
N GLY A 112 -14.87 -5.52 -14.07
CA GLY A 112 -14.56 -5.52 -12.64
C GLY A 112 -14.87 -6.86 -11.99
N LEU A 113 -14.04 -7.27 -11.02
CA LEU A 113 -14.36 -8.41 -10.14
C LEU A 113 -15.67 -8.19 -9.36
N ARG A 114 -16.05 -6.92 -9.13
CA ARG A 114 -17.15 -6.51 -8.25
C ARG A 114 -18.16 -5.56 -8.90
N GLU A 115 -18.15 -5.41 -10.24
CA GLU A 115 -19.01 -4.46 -11.00
C GLU A 115 -20.52 -4.56 -10.70
N ASN A 116 -21.01 -5.71 -10.22
CA ASN A 116 -22.44 -5.98 -9.97
C ASN A 116 -22.73 -6.43 -8.53
N ARG A 117 -21.85 -6.15 -7.56
CA ARG A 117 -22.07 -6.46 -6.14
C ARG A 117 -21.95 -5.20 -5.29
N GLY A 118 -22.84 -5.05 -4.31
CA GLY A 118 -22.67 -4.06 -3.25
C GLY A 118 -21.53 -4.48 -2.34
N THR A 119 -20.30 -4.14 -2.72
CA THR A 119 -19.08 -4.46 -1.96
C THR A 119 -18.46 -3.19 -1.40
N TYR A 120 -17.81 -3.31 -0.25
CA TYR A 120 -16.93 -2.28 0.28
C TYR A 120 -15.48 -2.76 0.20
N SER A 121 -14.57 -1.80 0.12
CA SER A 121 -13.13 -2.03 0.22
C SER A 121 -12.62 -1.52 1.55
N VAL A 122 -11.64 -2.21 2.12
CA VAL A 122 -10.93 -1.77 3.32
C VAL A 122 -9.46 -1.77 3.00
N ILE A 123 -8.77 -0.71 3.44
CA ILE A 123 -7.32 -0.63 3.46
C ILE A 123 -6.96 -0.26 4.89
N LEU A 124 -6.00 -0.96 5.48
CA LEU A 124 -5.51 -0.67 6.81
C LEU A 124 -3.99 -0.71 6.81
N GLY A 125 -3.35 0.27 7.44
CA GLY A 125 -1.90 0.34 7.59
C GLY A 125 -1.54 0.56 9.04
N VAL A 126 -0.76 -0.35 9.61
CA VAL A 126 -0.23 -0.25 10.98
C VAL A 126 1.21 0.21 10.91
N PHE A 127 1.52 1.29 11.60
CA PHE A 127 2.84 1.90 11.66
C PHE A 127 3.35 1.90 13.11
N THR A 128 4.58 1.43 13.31
CA THR A 128 5.21 1.39 14.63
C THR A 128 6.43 2.31 14.64
N ASN A 129 6.60 3.04 15.74
CA ASN A 129 7.76 3.86 16.04
C ASN A 129 8.45 3.31 17.29
N HIS A 130 9.46 2.44 17.08
CA HIS A 130 10.16 1.76 18.16
C HIS A 130 10.91 2.71 19.10
N GLY A 131 11.31 3.89 18.60
CA GLY A 131 11.98 4.89 19.44
C GLY A 131 11.10 5.45 20.56
N TYR A 132 9.78 5.36 20.42
CA TYR A 132 8.81 5.86 21.39
C TYR A 132 7.80 4.78 21.86
N ASP A 133 7.98 3.53 21.43
CA ASP A 133 7.02 2.42 21.64
C ASP A 133 5.57 2.77 21.24
N GLU A 134 5.43 3.55 20.17
CA GLU A 134 4.14 4.00 19.67
C GLU A 134 3.69 3.18 18.47
N THR A 135 2.38 2.92 18.39
CA THR A 135 1.74 2.31 17.22
C THR A 135 0.54 3.13 16.78
N VAL A 136 0.48 3.44 15.49
CA VAL A 136 -0.59 4.20 14.84
C VAL A 136 -1.20 3.36 13.72
N THR A 137 -2.52 3.43 13.59
CA THR A 137 -3.25 2.75 12.50
C THR A 137 -3.95 3.79 11.64
N LEU A 138 -3.85 3.63 10.32
CA LEU A 138 -4.60 4.38 9.31
C LEU A 138 -5.58 3.41 8.61
N ALA A 139 -6.81 3.84 8.35
CA ALA A 139 -7.84 3.08 7.66
C ALA A 139 -8.78 3.99 6.85
#